data_AF-C7ZNA3-F1
#
_entry.id   AF-C7ZNA3-F1
#
_cell.length_a   1.000
_cell.length_b   1.000
_cell.length_c   1.000
_cell.angle_alpha   90.00
_cell.angle_beta   90.00
_cell.angle_gamma   90.00
#
_symmetry.space_group_name_H-M   'P 1'
#
loop_
_entity.id
_entity.type
_entity.pdbx_description
1 polymer ?
#
loop_
_entity_poly.entity_id
_entity_poly.type
_entity_poly.pdbx_seq_one_letter_code
_entity_poly.pdbx_strand_id
1 'polypeptide(L)' 'MGSELERYLRLEPQETEDLVEWWMAHQGLFSVLSQLALDILAIPAMVTDCEGSFGLTKLTLTSQRLSMSAETLETL' A
#
# COMPACT_ATOMS: atom_id res chain seq x y z
N MET A 1 27.68 24.52 -5.95
CA MET A 1 26.63 23.90 -5.13
C MET A 1 26.27 22.60 -5.84
N GLY A 2 26.69 21.46 -5.31
CA GLY A 2 26.36 20.16 -5.91
C GLY A 2 24.86 19.89 -5.80
N SER A 3 24.32 19.06 -6.68
CA SER A 3 22.92 18.63 -6.60
C SER A 3 22.64 17.91 -5.26
N GLU A 4 21.38 17.85 -4.82
CA GLU A 4 20.99 17.09 -3.62
C GLU A 4 21.51 15.64 -3.67
N LEU A 5 21.48 15.04 -4.86
CA LEU A 5 22.00 13.71 -5.15
C LEU A 5 23.51 13.60 -4.89
N GLU A 6 24.31 14.56 -5.35
CA GLU A 6 25.77 14.55 -5.09
C GLU A 6 26.10 14.63 -3.60
N ARG A 7 25.30 15.38 -2.83
CA ARG A 7 25.49 15.45 -1.38
C ARG A 7 25.08 14.13 -0.71
N TYR A 8 24.02 13.49 -1.17
CA TYR A 8 23.60 12.18 -0.67
C TYR A 8 24.65 11.09 -0.97
N LEU A 9 25.17 11.05 -2.20
CA LEU A 9 26.18 10.05 -2.61
C LEU A 9 27.54 10.19 -1.89
N ARG A 10 27.78 11.31 -1.22
CA ARG A 10 28.98 11.53 -0.40
C ARG A 10 28.79 11.13 1.06
N LEU A 11 27.55 10.85 1.49
CA LEU A 11 27.30 10.35 2.84
C LEU A 11 27.90 8.95 2.97
N GLU A 12 28.45 8.67 4.15
CA GLU A 12 28.85 7.32 4.49
C GLU A 12 27.60 6.43 4.63
N PRO A 13 27.62 5.19 4.12
CA PRO A 13 26.53 4.25 4.30
C PRO A 13 26.26 4.04 5.79
N GLN A 14 25.03 4.30 6.23
CA GLN A 14 24.57 4.06 7.59
C GLN A 14 23.56 2.92 7.58
N GLU A 15 23.72 1.96 8.49
CA GLU A 15 22.68 0.96 8.74
C GLU A 15 21.52 1.65 9.46
N THR A 16 20.32 1.52 8.89
CA THR A 16 19.09 2.11 9.40
C THR A 16 18.01 1.04 9.33
N GLU A 17 17.30 0.85 10.45
CA GLU A 17 16.22 -0.14 10.56
C GLU A 17 14.97 0.31 9.81
N ASP A 18 14.68 1.61 9.79
CA ASP A 18 13.53 2.20 9.09
C ASP A 18 13.96 3.31 8.12
N LEU A 19 13.96 2.97 6.83
CA LEU A 19 14.31 3.90 5.75
C LEU A 19 13.29 5.05 5.62
N VAL A 20 12.02 4.81 5.94
CA VAL A 20 10.96 5.82 5.85
C VAL A 20 11.17 6.88 6.91
N GLU A 21 11.42 6.47 8.15
CA GLU A 21 11.73 7.41 9.25
C GLU A 21 12.99 8.22 8.95
N TRP A 22 14.02 7.59 8.39
CA TRP A 22 15.25 8.28 8.02
C TRP A 22 15.01 9.37 6.98
N TRP A 23 14.27 9.07 5.91
CA TRP A 23 13.94 10.06 4.88
C TRP A 23 13.03 11.16 5.41
N MET A 24 12.09 10.86 6.32
CA MET A 24 11.27 11.88 6.99
C MET A 24 12.13 12.85 7.82
N ALA A 25 13.10 12.34 8.58
CA ALA A 25 14.01 13.17 9.36
C ALA A 25 14.93 14.05 8.49
N HIS A 26 15.25 13.61 7.27
CA HIS A 26 16.18 14.28 6.36
C HIS A 26 15.50 15.12 5.26
N GLN A 27 14.18 15.31 5.30
CA GLN A 27 13.44 16.13 4.31
C GLN A 27 13.94 17.58 4.21
N GLY A 28 14.34 18.18 5.34
CA GLY A 28 14.89 19.54 5.35
C GLY A 28 16.27 19.65 4.69
N LEU A 29 16.99 18.53 4.61
CA LEU A 29 18.26 18.46 3.90
C LEU A 29 18.03 18.14 2.44
N PHE A 30 17.22 17.14 2.11
CA PHE A 30 17.01 16.70 0.73
C PHE A 30 15.54 16.79 0.34
N SER A 31 15.07 17.97 -0.05
CA SER A 31 13.63 18.19 -0.24
C SER A 31 13.08 17.40 -1.42
N VAL A 32 13.81 17.33 -2.54
CA VAL A 32 13.37 16.62 -3.74
C VAL A 32 13.69 15.13 -3.62
N LEU A 33 14.89 14.80 -3.12
CA LEU A 33 15.33 13.41 -3.00
C LEU A 33 14.52 12.62 -1.95
N SER A 34 14.14 13.25 -0.83
CA SER A 34 13.35 12.58 0.21
C SER A 34 11.94 12.27 -0.28
N GLN A 35 11.32 13.20 -1.03
CA GLN A 35 10.00 12.95 -1.62
C GLN A 35 10.07 11.77 -2.60
N LEU A 36 11.05 11.78 -3.51
CA LEU A 36 11.25 10.70 -4.47
C LEU A 36 11.50 9.35 -3.76
N ALA A 37 12.34 9.34 -2.73
CA ALA A 37 12.65 8.12 -1.99
C ALA A 37 11.41 7.57 -1.27
N LEU A 38 10.62 8.44 -0.63
CA LEU A 38 9.37 8.05 0.02
C LEU A 38 8.33 7.53 -0.97
N ASP A 39 8.21 8.17 -2.14
CA ASP A 39 7.31 7.72 -3.21
C ASP A 39 7.70 6.32 -3.72
N ILE A 40 8.99 6.03 -3.84
CA ILE A 40 9.50 4.70 -4.22
C ILE A 40 9.25 3.67 -3.11
N LEU A 41 9.52 4.04 -1.85
CA LEU A 41 9.31 3.16 -0.68
C LEU A 41 7.83 2.85 -0.44
N ALA A 42 6.93 3.74 -0.87
CA ALA A 42 5.49 3.52 -0.79
C ALA A 42 4.97 2.50 -1.82
N ILE A 43 5.77 2.13 -2.83
CA ILE A 43 5.41 1.08 -3.80
C ILE A 43 5.54 -0.27 -3.08
N PRO A 44 4.44 -1.00 -2.88
CA PRO A 44 4.52 -2.33 -2.29
C PRO A 44 5.40 -3.23 -3.15
N ALA A 45 6.32 -3.96 -2.52
CA ALA A 45 7.28 -4.83 -3.23
C ALA A 45 6.60 -5.98 -4.02
N MET A 46 5.29 -6.20 -3.83
CA MET A 46 4.58 -7.33 -4.42
C MET A 46 3.15 -6.95 -4.84
N VAL A 47 2.79 -7.26 -6.09
CA VAL A 47 1.42 -7.27 -6.64
C VAL A 47 0.67 -8.53 -6.14
N THR A 48 0.66 -8.81 -4.84
CA THR A 48 -0.09 -9.97 -4.32
C THR A 48 -0.71 -9.69 -2.97
N ASP A 49 -1.66 -8.77 -2.91
CA ASP A 49 -2.66 -8.74 -1.83
C ASP A 49 -4.07 -8.38 -2.35
N CYS A 50 -4.31 -8.61 -3.65
CA CYS A 50 -5.68 -8.50 -4.20
C CYS A 50 -6.63 -9.60 -3.67
N GLU A 51 -6.13 -10.60 -2.93
CA GLU A 51 -6.98 -11.64 -2.33
C GLU A 51 -7.67 -11.20 -1.03
N GLY A 52 -7.41 -9.99 -0.51
CA GLY A 52 -7.99 -9.52 0.75
C GLY A 52 -9.34 -8.80 0.65
N SER A 53 -9.64 -8.13 -0.47
CA SER A 53 -10.83 -7.23 -0.55
C SER A 53 -11.96 -7.71 -1.45
N PHE A 54 -11.81 -8.84 -2.15
CA PHE A 54 -12.92 -9.47 -2.90
C PHE A 54 -13.63 -10.60 -2.14
N GLY A 55 -13.17 -10.93 -0.93
CA GLY A 55 -13.76 -11.97 -0.08
C GLY A 55 -14.97 -11.51 0.75
N LEU A 56 -15.02 -10.23 1.15
CA LEU A 56 -16.05 -9.76 2.09
C LEU A 56 -17.34 -9.28 1.39
N THR A 57 -17.25 -8.78 0.17
CA THR A 57 -18.41 -8.31 -0.60
C THR A 57 -19.18 -9.43 -1.32
N LYS A 58 -18.60 -10.62 -1.42
CA LYS A 58 -19.26 -11.79 -2.03
C LYS A 58 -20.26 -12.48 -1.10
N LEU A 59 -20.13 -12.30 0.22
CA LEU A 59 -21.03 -12.92 1.20
C LEU A 59 -22.28 -12.08 1.48
N THR A 60 -22.20 -10.75 1.38
CA THR A 60 -23.36 -9.87 1.57
C THR A 60 -24.29 -9.83 0.34
N LEU A 61 -23.76 -9.97 -0.88
CA LEU A 61 -24.58 -9.89 -2.10
C LEU A 61 -25.22 -11.23 -2.50
N THR A 62 -24.71 -12.37 -2.04
CA THR A 62 -25.31 -13.70 -2.31
C THR A 62 -26.23 -14.20 -1.19
N SER A 63 -26.07 -13.75 0.05
CA SER A 63 -26.93 -14.21 1.16
C SER A 63 -28.34 -13.59 1.13
N GLN A 64 -28.51 -12.39 0.55
CA GLN A 64 -29.82 -11.72 0.45
C GLN A 64 -30.59 -12.03 -0.86
N ARG A 65 -30.16 -12.99 -1.67
CA ARG A 65 -30.89 -13.39 -2.89
C ARG A 65 -31.17 -14.88 -3.01
N LEU A 66 -30.96 -15.65 -1.94
CA LEU A 66 -31.37 -17.06 -1.84
C LEU A 66 -32.32 -17.32 -0.65
N SER A 67 -32.68 -16.30 0.14
CA SER A 67 -33.60 -16.46 1.28
C SER A 67 -35.07 -16.08 0.98
N MET A 68 -35.43 -15.84 -0.28
CA MET A 68 -36.83 -15.65 -0.69
C MET A 68 -37.05 -16.14 -2.12
N SER A 69 -37.24 -17.46 -2.28
CA SER A 69 -38.17 -18.10 -3.24
C SER A 69 -37.72 -19.54 -3.53
N ALA A 70 -37.71 -20.40 -2.51
CA ALA A 70 -37.60 -21.84 -2.68
C ALA A 70 -38.65 -22.60 -1.84
N GLU A 71 -39.73 -21.91 -1.44
CA GLU A 71 -40.86 -22.51 -0.74
C GLU A 71 -42.15 -21.84 -1.21
N THR A 72 -42.59 -22.23 -2.40
CA THR A 72 -44.00 -22.48 -2.76
C THR A 72 -44.00 -23.07 -4.17
N LEU A 73 -43.44 -24.28 -4.28
CA LEU A 73 -43.69 -25.19 -5.39
C LEU A 73 -44.52 -26.33 -4.76
N GLU A 74 -45.78 -26.44 -5.16
CA GLU A 74 -46.69 -27.57 -4.87
C GLU A 74 -47.71 -27.39 -3.74
N THR A 75 -48.99 -27.55 -4.14
CA THR A 75 -50.21 -27.78 -3.35
C THR A 75 -50.98 -26.57 -2.82
N LEU A 76 -51.65 -25.86 -3.73
CA LEU A 76 -53.13 -25.80 -3.92
C LEU A 76 -53.55 -24.57 -4.73
#